data_AF-A0A0R3T4B1-F1
#
_entry.id   AF-A0A0R3T4B1-F1
#
_cell.length_a   1.000
_cell.length_b   1.000
_cell.length_c   1.000
_cell.angle_alpha   90.00
_cell.angle_beta   90.00
_cell.angle_gamma   90.00
#
_symmetry.space_group_name_H-M   'P 1'
#
loop_
_entity.id
_entity.type
_entity.pdbx_description
1 polymer ?
#
loop_
_entity_poly.entity_id
_entity_poly.type
_entity_poly.pdbx_seq_one_letter_code
_entity_poly.pdbx_strand_id
1 'polypeptide(L)'
;MLPFSDNCTVTLPGRCKIIDSQLRQSCLGTPLPYEYTSDGPIIDDVAHFDLQTWATLKAIPMCWDKLQIFLCTVYVPECQPIESPTATVSSSSLAALRSPTSSDAEFTQVVLPERGMCLAVRKACPLLFSGSGIGGRSLLGDVVPKFLQCDIYAPICRQNKLRPKIFDANKATCQAPLVSTTNSRNWIKGISTCAFPCRSPVYLPEHYTLARSLTFGAAIAGILVNLFVLFTLRLLRTPSIASNSTSYTIPINQKSITDNPEDSGTPAIAVLTPGMSQKRRSAHTALTVIHFSFLVGCFGLLLPNLPGVGDSIACRADGSVRIGEPQAQ
;
A
#
# COMPACT_ATOMS: atom_id res chain seq x y z
N MET A 1 39.71 -15.09 17.64
CA MET A 1 38.43 -15.50 18.25
C MET A 1 38.39 -14.89 19.64
N LEU A 2 37.70 -13.75 19.82
CA LEU A 2 37.53 -13.13 21.13
C LEU A 2 36.18 -13.58 21.72
N PRO A 3 36.11 -13.88 23.02
CA PRO A 3 34.89 -14.36 23.66
C PRO A 3 33.94 -13.17 23.84
N PHE A 4 32.76 -13.20 23.23
CA PHE A 4 31.69 -12.26 23.54
C PHE A 4 31.14 -12.61 24.92
N SER A 5 31.59 -11.88 25.94
CA SER A 5 31.04 -11.96 27.30
C SER A 5 29.59 -11.47 27.29
N ASP A 6 28.71 -12.15 28.04
CA ASP A 6 27.29 -11.86 28.23
C ASP A 6 27.02 -10.55 29.03
N ASN A 7 27.74 -9.46 28.72
CA ASN A 7 27.58 -8.18 29.41
C ASN A 7 26.53 -7.31 28.71
N CYS A 8 25.27 -7.60 28.99
CA CYS A 8 24.12 -6.78 28.56
C CYS A 8 23.79 -5.65 29.55
N THR A 9 24.64 -5.47 30.54
CA THR A 9 24.45 -4.48 31.59
C THR A 9 25.55 -3.46 31.57
N VAL A 10 25.17 -2.21 31.82
CA VAL A 10 26.11 -1.11 32.00
C VAL A 10 26.00 -0.63 33.43
N THR A 11 27.14 -0.49 34.08
CA THR A 11 27.24 0.08 35.43
C THR A 11 27.38 1.58 35.32
N LEU A 12 26.46 2.32 35.90
CA LEU A 12 26.48 3.79 35.92
C LEU A 12 26.62 4.30 37.35
N PRO A 13 27.34 5.41 37.56
CA PRO A 13 27.32 6.11 38.83
C PRO A 13 25.96 6.82 39.00
N GLY A 14 25.28 6.60 40.12
CA GLY A 14 23.97 7.20 40.42
C GLY A 14 22.96 6.17 40.90
N ARG A 15 21.84 6.66 41.46
CA ARG A 15 20.77 5.82 42.04
C ARG A 15 19.68 5.53 41.02
N CYS A 16 18.97 4.43 41.20
CA CYS A 16 17.78 4.16 40.39
C CYS A 16 16.65 5.10 40.81
N LYS A 17 15.97 5.68 39.83
CA LYS A 17 14.81 6.53 40.01
C LYS A 17 13.53 5.69 39.95
N ILE A 18 12.58 5.97 40.82
CA ILE A 18 11.24 5.35 40.75
C ILE A 18 10.51 5.90 39.52
N ILE A 19 9.89 5.01 38.74
CA ILE A 19 9.07 5.42 37.60
C ILE A 19 7.82 6.14 38.15
N ASP A 20 7.59 7.36 37.68
CA ASP A 20 6.55 8.26 38.20
C ASP A 20 5.19 7.56 38.34
N SER A 21 4.63 7.60 39.56
CA SER A 21 3.37 6.96 39.94
C SER A 21 2.16 7.61 39.27
N GLN A 22 2.25 8.90 38.90
CA GLN A 22 1.17 9.62 38.20
C GLN A 22 0.95 9.09 36.78
N LEU A 23 1.98 8.50 36.15
CA LEU A 23 1.92 7.91 34.81
C LEU A 23 1.63 6.39 34.81
N ARG A 24 1.22 5.83 35.97
CA ARG A 24 1.01 4.39 36.19
C ARG A 24 2.17 3.51 35.73
N GLN A 25 3.41 3.96 35.91
CA GLN A 25 4.61 3.20 35.51
C GLN A 25 4.54 2.70 34.05
N SER A 26 3.97 3.51 33.15
CA SER A 26 3.73 3.11 31.76
C SER A 26 4.73 3.75 30.80
N CYS A 27 5.18 2.97 29.82
CA CYS A 27 5.94 3.45 28.68
C CYS A 27 5.07 3.40 27.43
N LEU A 28 4.87 4.55 26.77
CA LEU A 28 4.03 4.67 25.56
C LEU A 28 2.63 4.03 25.76
N GLY A 29 2.04 4.25 26.94
CA GLY A 29 0.73 3.72 27.34
C GLY A 29 0.72 2.26 27.80
N THR A 30 1.87 1.58 27.84
CA THR A 30 1.99 0.17 28.23
C THR A 30 2.60 0.05 29.64
N PRO A 31 1.95 -0.63 30.61
CA PRO A 31 2.49 -0.80 31.96
C PRO A 31 3.76 -1.67 31.95
N LEU A 32 4.77 -1.25 32.69
CA LEU A 32 6.07 -1.95 32.78
C LEU A 32 6.08 -2.96 33.94
N PRO A 33 6.86 -4.06 33.83
CA PRO A 33 6.94 -5.10 34.88
C PRO A 33 7.97 -4.79 35.98
N TYR A 34 8.50 -3.56 36.04
CA TYR A 34 9.50 -3.10 36.99
C TYR A 34 9.18 -1.68 37.47
N GLU A 35 9.71 -1.30 38.63
CA GLU A 35 9.37 -0.04 39.31
C GLU A 35 10.47 1.03 39.21
N TYR A 36 11.69 0.63 38.84
CA TYR A 36 12.89 1.47 38.88
C TYR A 36 13.53 1.63 37.49
N THR A 37 13.92 2.86 37.16
CA THR A 37 14.60 3.26 35.91
C THR A 37 15.87 4.06 36.20
N SER A 38 16.73 4.26 35.20
CA SER A 38 17.91 5.14 35.35
C SER A 38 17.51 6.62 35.50
N ASP A 39 18.34 7.40 36.21
CA ASP A 39 18.13 8.85 36.44
C ASP A 39 18.54 9.73 35.23
N GLY A 40 19.16 9.14 34.22
CA GLY A 40 19.59 9.83 33.00
C GLY A 40 19.66 8.91 31.78
N PRO A 41 19.88 9.50 30.59
CA PRO A 41 20.02 8.75 29.35
C PRO A 41 21.28 7.87 29.39
N ILE A 42 21.16 6.59 29.03
CA ILE A 42 22.32 5.68 28.94
C ILE A 42 23.23 6.08 27.77
N ILE A 43 22.64 6.66 26.72
CA ILE A 43 23.30 7.04 25.47
C ILE A 43 22.99 8.51 25.22
N ASP A 44 24.03 9.34 25.01
CA ASP A 44 23.91 10.80 24.91
C ASP A 44 22.84 11.28 23.90
N ASP A 45 22.69 10.58 22.78
CA ASP A 45 21.75 10.93 21.71
C ASP A 45 20.27 10.72 22.10
N VAL A 46 19.98 9.92 23.12
CA VAL A 46 18.60 9.54 23.51
C VAL A 46 17.84 10.75 24.04
N ALA A 47 18.50 11.65 24.77
CA ALA A 47 17.88 12.86 25.31
C ALA A 47 17.52 13.91 24.26
N HIS A 48 18.03 13.78 23.02
CA HIS A 48 17.77 14.75 21.95
C HIS A 48 16.37 14.63 21.36
N PHE A 49 15.73 13.46 21.48
CA PHE A 49 14.41 13.20 20.92
C PHE A 49 13.44 12.81 22.04
N ASP A 50 12.29 13.48 22.10
CA ASP A 50 11.25 13.13 23.06
C ASP A 50 10.58 11.80 22.69
N LEU A 51 10.26 11.00 23.72
CA LEU A 51 9.61 9.70 23.57
C LEU A 51 8.25 9.83 22.85
N GLN A 52 7.54 10.94 23.03
CA GLN A 52 6.28 11.21 22.34
C GLN A 52 6.44 11.50 20.85
N THR A 53 7.58 12.04 20.41
CA THR A 53 7.84 12.27 18.98
C THR A 53 7.84 10.95 18.20
N TRP A 54 8.35 9.89 18.82
CA TRP A 54 8.35 8.55 18.22
C TRP A 54 6.94 7.97 18.07
N ALA A 55 5.95 8.40 18.86
CA ALA A 55 4.56 7.91 18.78
C ALA A 55 3.89 8.18 17.42
N THR A 56 4.43 9.10 16.63
CA THR A 56 4.01 9.34 15.24
C THR A 56 4.17 8.10 14.34
N LEU A 57 5.12 7.22 14.67
CA LEU A 57 5.37 5.98 13.92
C LEU A 57 4.33 4.90 14.19
N LYS A 58 3.39 5.14 15.11
CA LYS A 58 2.17 4.32 15.27
C LYS A 58 1.35 4.24 13.99
N ALA A 59 1.51 5.19 13.06
CA ALA A 59 0.93 5.14 11.72
C ALA A 59 1.47 3.98 10.84
N ILE A 60 2.58 3.34 11.22
CA ILE A 60 3.21 2.22 10.51
C ILE A 60 3.21 0.99 11.44
N PRO A 61 2.16 0.16 11.42
CA PRO A 61 1.94 -0.85 12.46
C PRO A 61 3.08 -1.83 12.69
N MET A 62 3.57 -2.45 11.62
CA MET A 62 4.66 -3.43 11.72
C MET A 62 5.97 -2.84 12.24
N CYS A 63 6.23 -1.57 11.92
CA CYS A 63 7.39 -0.84 12.44
C CYS A 63 7.20 -0.55 13.94
N TRP A 64 6.04 0.01 14.30
CA TRP A 64 5.70 0.38 15.66
C TRP A 64 5.77 -0.81 16.63
N ASP A 65 5.26 -1.98 16.23
CA ASP A 65 5.24 -3.18 17.07
C ASP A 65 6.63 -3.62 17.54
N LYS A 66 7.69 -3.31 16.77
CA LYS A 66 9.09 -3.58 17.16
C LYS A 66 9.72 -2.37 17.83
N LEU A 67 9.46 -1.18 17.28
CA LEU A 67 10.07 0.06 17.73
C LEU A 67 9.60 0.45 19.14
N GLN A 68 8.32 0.29 19.46
CA GLN A 68 7.76 0.62 20.77
C GLN A 68 8.50 -0.10 21.90
N ILE A 69 8.70 -1.41 21.74
CA ILE A 69 9.41 -2.26 22.72
C ILE A 69 10.85 -1.77 22.87
N PHE A 70 11.52 -1.52 21.74
CA PHE A 70 12.91 -1.07 21.72
C PHE A 70 13.09 0.32 22.34
N LEU A 71 12.19 1.26 22.08
CA LEU A 71 12.23 2.59 22.69
C LEU A 71 12.06 2.49 24.21
N CYS A 72 11.14 1.66 24.70
CA CYS A 72 10.97 1.46 26.14
C CYS A 72 12.22 0.85 26.79
N THR A 73 12.94 -0.05 26.11
CA THR A 73 14.21 -0.58 26.63
C THR A 73 15.35 0.44 26.70
N VAL A 74 15.29 1.52 25.92
CA VAL A 74 16.37 2.53 25.84
C VAL A 74 16.04 3.79 26.66
N TYR A 75 14.80 4.26 26.61
CA TYR A 75 14.34 5.47 27.30
C TYR A 75 13.95 5.23 28.75
N VAL A 76 13.38 4.06 29.05
CA VAL A 76 12.92 3.70 30.41
C VAL A 76 13.46 2.30 30.76
N PRO A 77 14.78 2.13 30.80
CA PRO A 77 15.42 0.83 31.02
C PRO A 77 15.16 0.32 32.45
N GLU A 78 15.26 -1.00 32.64
CA GLU A 78 15.26 -1.56 34.00
C GLU A 78 16.57 -1.20 34.72
N CYS A 79 16.46 -0.66 35.92
CA CYS A 79 17.58 -0.32 36.79
C CYS A 79 17.59 -1.20 38.04
N GLN A 80 18.74 -1.84 38.32
CA GLN A 80 18.96 -2.66 39.50
C GLN A 80 20.09 -2.03 40.34
N PRO A 81 19.92 -1.84 41.66
CA PRO A 81 20.99 -1.36 42.51
C PRO A 81 22.10 -2.41 42.63
N ILE A 82 23.36 -1.98 42.51
CA ILE A 82 24.51 -2.85 42.76
C ILE A 82 24.92 -2.65 44.21
N GLU A 83 24.70 -3.66 45.05
CA GLU A 83 25.39 -3.72 46.34
C GLU A 83 26.87 -3.99 46.07
N SER A 84 27.75 -3.08 46.51
CA SER A 84 29.19 -3.25 46.33
C SER A 84 29.67 -4.49 47.11
N PRO A 85 30.51 -5.38 46.54
CA PRO A 85 31.07 -6.50 47.27
C PRO A 85 32.26 -6.02 48.12
N THR A 86 32.02 -5.21 49.14
CA THR A 86 33.03 -4.91 50.18
C THR A 86 32.38 -4.60 51.53
N ALA A 87 31.67 -5.59 52.10
CA ALA A 87 31.41 -5.63 53.54
C ALA A 87 31.14 -7.07 54.04
N THR A 88 31.95 -8.04 53.59
CA THR A 88 32.12 -9.31 54.31
C THR A 88 33.40 -9.24 55.13
N VAL A 89 33.38 -8.45 56.20
CA VAL A 89 34.27 -8.63 57.35
C VAL A 89 33.44 -8.46 58.63
N SER A 90 33.09 -9.62 59.18
CA SER A 90 33.10 -9.96 60.61
C SER A 90 32.37 -9.07 61.63
N SER A 91 31.29 -9.66 62.16
CA SER A 91 30.94 -9.74 63.59
C SER A 91 30.88 -8.49 64.47
N SER A 92 29.73 -8.39 65.14
CA SER A 92 29.52 -7.95 66.53
C SER A 92 29.39 -6.44 66.84
N SER A 93 28.21 -6.14 67.39
CA SER A 93 27.91 -5.19 68.47
C SER A 93 27.98 -3.67 68.26
N LEU A 94 26.89 -3.06 68.75
CA LEU A 94 26.71 -1.69 69.25
C LEU A 94 26.50 -0.56 68.24
N ALA A 95 25.32 0.05 68.39
CA ALA A 95 24.90 1.30 67.79
C ALA A 95 25.85 2.45 68.15
N ALA A 96 26.19 3.26 67.16
CA ALA A 96 26.62 4.64 67.36
C ALA A 96 26.17 5.46 66.15
N LEU A 97 25.48 6.57 66.42
CA LEU A 97 25.14 7.60 65.45
C LEU A 97 26.39 7.97 64.63
N ARG A 98 26.37 7.66 63.34
CA ARG A 98 27.25 8.29 62.34
C ARG A 98 26.36 8.87 61.25
N SER A 99 26.32 10.20 61.23
CA SER A 99 26.00 11.01 60.06
C SER A 99 26.74 10.50 58.81
N PRO A 100 26.08 10.26 57.67
CA PRO A 100 26.77 9.90 56.44
C PRO A 100 27.24 11.19 55.76
N THR A 101 28.45 11.65 56.09
CA THR A 101 29.20 12.61 55.28
C THR A 101 30.43 11.91 54.71
N SER A 102 30.21 11.12 53.67
CA SER A 102 31.21 10.82 52.62
C SER A 102 30.47 10.22 51.44
N SER A 103 30.64 10.85 50.29
CA SER A 103 30.50 10.39 48.91
C SER A 103 30.50 8.87 48.65
N ASP A 104 29.49 8.14 49.08
CA ASP A 104 29.25 6.78 48.59
C ASP A 104 28.61 6.89 47.21
N ALA A 105 29.42 6.76 46.17
CA ALA A 105 28.96 6.63 44.80
C ALA A 105 28.16 5.32 44.70
N GLU A 106 26.84 5.42 44.86
CA GLU A 106 25.91 4.31 44.62
C GLU A 106 25.98 3.97 43.13
N PHE A 107 26.40 2.76 42.80
CA PHE A 107 26.46 2.27 41.43
C PHE A 107 25.19 1.52 41.10
N THR A 108 24.68 1.72 39.89
CA THR A 108 23.49 1.04 39.39
C THR A 108 23.79 0.25 38.13
N GLN A 109 23.11 -0.87 37.98
CA GLN A 109 23.18 -1.73 36.82
C GLN A 109 21.96 -1.50 35.95
N VAL A 110 22.17 -1.12 34.70
CA VAL A 110 21.09 -0.88 33.73
C VAL A 110 21.14 -1.93 32.63
N VAL A 111 20.01 -2.56 32.34
CA VAL A 111 19.90 -3.61 31.30
C VAL A 111 19.70 -2.95 29.92
N LEU A 112 20.62 -3.21 28.99
CA LEU A 112 20.54 -2.77 27.60
C LEU A 112 19.73 -3.74 26.71
N PRO A 113 19.19 -3.27 25.58
CA PRO A 113 18.52 -4.14 24.62
C PRO A 113 19.48 -5.10 23.90
N GLU A 114 18.91 -6.19 23.40
CA GLU A 114 19.62 -7.13 22.53
C GLU A 114 19.82 -6.56 21.12
N ARG A 115 20.92 -6.95 20.48
CA ARG A 115 21.17 -6.66 19.06
C ARG A 115 20.03 -7.16 18.16
N GLY A 116 19.46 -8.31 18.48
CA GLY A 116 18.32 -8.88 17.74
C GLY A 116 17.09 -7.96 17.73
N MET A 117 16.83 -7.25 18.84
CA MET A 117 15.72 -6.30 18.92
C MET A 117 15.98 -5.09 18.04
N CYS A 118 17.19 -4.52 18.08
CA CYS A 118 17.57 -3.40 17.22
C CYS A 118 17.50 -3.78 15.72
N LEU A 119 18.01 -4.95 15.34
CA LEU A 119 17.94 -5.43 13.95
C LEU A 119 16.50 -5.67 13.49
N ALA A 120 15.63 -6.15 14.38
CA ALA A 120 14.21 -6.31 14.08
C ALA A 120 13.53 -4.98 13.78
N VAL A 121 13.85 -3.91 14.52
CA VAL A 121 13.39 -2.55 14.23
C VAL A 121 13.88 -2.08 12.87
N ARG A 122 15.18 -2.23 12.57
CA ARG A 122 15.75 -1.83 11.28
C ARG A 122 15.07 -2.51 10.10
N LYS A 123 14.74 -3.79 10.23
CA LYS A 123 14.03 -4.57 9.20
C LYS A 123 12.57 -4.16 9.07
N ALA A 124 11.89 -3.90 10.18
CA ALA A 124 10.46 -3.57 10.21
C ALA A 124 10.17 -2.11 9.83
N CYS A 125 11.16 -1.21 9.95
CA CYS A 125 11.02 0.23 9.72
C CYS A 125 11.88 0.73 8.54
N PRO A 126 11.67 0.24 7.30
CA PRO A 126 12.50 0.66 6.16
C PRO A 126 12.44 2.17 5.88
N LEU A 127 11.33 2.85 6.20
CA LEU A 127 11.19 4.30 6.01
C LEU A 127 12.05 5.14 6.97
N LEU A 128 12.47 4.56 8.10
CA LEU A 128 13.36 5.21 9.08
C LEU A 128 14.85 5.06 8.75
N PHE A 129 15.22 4.06 7.95
CA PHE A 129 16.63 3.72 7.75
C PHE A 129 17.07 3.72 6.29
N SER A 130 16.14 3.46 5.37
CA SER A 130 16.42 3.44 3.94
C SER A 130 15.77 4.65 3.29
N GLY A 131 16.42 5.15 2.23
CA GLY A 131 15.90 6.18 1.33
C GLY A 131 14.63 5.78 0.54
N SER A 132 13.85 4.80 1.02
CA SER A 132 12.53 4.45 0.48
C SER A 132 11.43 5.43 0.91
N GLY A 133 11.77 6.52 1.60
CA GLY A 133 10.85 7.60 1.94
C GLY A 133 10.46 8.46 0.74
N ILE A 134 9.57 9.42 0.99
CA ILE A 134 9.08 10.37 -0.03
C ILE A 134 10.27 11.25 -0.46
N GLY A 135 10.71 11.13 -1.72
CA GLY A 135 11.84 11.88 -2.26
C GLY A 135 13.22 11.22 -2.11
N GLY A 136 13.29 9.91 -1.82
CA GLY A 136 14.57 9.17 -1.85
C GLY A 136 15.41 9.28 -0.58
N ARG A 137 14.89 9.93 0.48
CA ARG A 137 15.58 10.16 1.75
C ARG A 137 14.90 9.40 2.90
N SER A 138 15.69 9.07 3.92
CA SER A 138 15.18 8.50 5.16
C SER A 138 14.48 9.57 6.01
N LEU A 139 13.48 9.18 6.82
CA LEU A 139 12.83 10.10 7.77
C LEU A 139 13.79 10.67 8.82
N LEU A 140 14.85 9.92 9.17
CA LEU A 140 15.90 10.37 10.08
C LEU A 140 17.00 11.19 9.36
N GLY A 141 16.87 11.43 8.06
CA GLY A 141 17.90 12.08 7.25
C GLY A 141 19.12 11.19 7.01
N ASP A 142 20.29 11.82 6.88
CA ASP A 142 21.55 11.15 6.52
C ASP A 142 22.30 10.58 7.74
N VAL A 143 21.92 10.96 8.97
CA VAL A 143 22.61 10.56 10.21
C VAL A 143 21.66 9.82 11.15
N VAL A 144 21.91 8.53 11.36
CA VAL A 144 21.13 7.69 12.28
C VAL A 144 21.65 7.86 13.72
N PRO A 145 20.77 8.15 14.71
CA PRO A 145 21.14 8.26 16.12
C PRO A 145 21.91 7.04 16.63
N LYS A 146 22.90 7.24 17.51
CA LYS A 146 23.76 6.16 18.01
C LYS A 146 22.97 5.00 18.63
N PHE A 147 21.90 5.29 19.37
CA PHE A 147 21.08 4.24 19.99
C PHE A 147 20.33 3.35 18.98
N LEU A 148 20.24 3.74 17.70
CA LEU A 148 19.71 2.89 16.63
C LEU A 148 20.82 2.16 15.83
N GLN A 149 22.08 2.31 16.23
CA GLN A 149 23.22 1.60 15.67
C GLN A 149 23.40 0.27 16.41
N CYS A 150 22.98 -0.83 15.79
CA CYS A 150 22.88 -2.12 16.47
C CYS A 150 24.23 -2.75 16.89
N ASP A 151 25.35 -2.20 16.43
CA ASP A 151 26.69 -2.70 16.74
C ASP A 151 27.07 -2.49 18.21
N ILE A 152 26.46 -1.51 18.89
CA ILE A 152 26.70 -1.22 20.32
C ILE A 152 26.07 -2.24 21.26
N TYR A 153 25.17 -3.09 20.76
CA TYR A 153 24.41 -4.05 21.58
C TYR A 153 24.99 -5.47 21.49
N ALA A 154 24.91 -6.18 22.62
CA ALA A 154 25.30 -7.58 22.73
C ALA A 154 24.30 -8.50 21.98
N PRO A 155 24.77 -9.64 21.43
CA PRO A 155 23.93 -10.50 20.59
C PRO A 155 22.85 -11.26 21.36
N ILE A 156 23.07 -11.60 22.64
CA ILE A 156 22.18 -12.44 23.46
C ILE A 156 22.09 -11.84 24.87
N CYS A 157 20.88 -11.56 25.38
CA CYS A 157 20.67 -11.00 26.72
C CYS A 157 19.48 -11.66 27.43
N ARG A 158 19.75 -12.58 28.35
CA ARG A 158 18.69 -13.28 29.11
C ARG A 158 17.95 -12.42 30.13
N GLN A 159 18.44 -11.21 30.42
CA GLN A 159 17.92 -10.34 31.49
C GLN A 159 16.77 -9.42 31.04
N ASN A 160 16.41 -9.40 29.76
CA ASN A 160 15.36 -8.50 29.27
C ASN A 160 13.96 -9.02 29.64
N LYS A 161 13.25 -8.28 30.50
CA LYS A 161 11.87 -8.59 30.92
C LYS A 161 10.79 -8.10 29.94
N LEU A 162 11.14 -7.24 28.97
CA LEU A 162 10.18 -6.66 28.03
C LEU A 162 9.89 -7.62 26.87
N ARG A 163 8.82 -8.40 27.02
CA ARG A 163 8.32 -9.34 26.00
C ARG A 163 7.23 -8.70 25.14
N PRO A 164 7.09 -9.10 23.86
CA PRO A 164 6.06 -8.55 22.96
C PRO A 164 4.64 -8.63 23.50
N LYS A 165 4.29 -9.69 24.24
CA LYS A 165 2.95 -9.93 24.80
C LYS A 165 2.45 -8.79 25.72
N ILE A 166 3.38 -8.06 26.35
CA ILE A 166 3.03 -6.93 27.23
C ILE A 166 2.46 -5.76 26.42
N PHE A 167 2.88 -5.63 25.16
CA PHE A 167 2.55 -4.52 24.28
C PHE A 167 1.36 -4.80 23.35
N ASP A 168 0.77 -6.00 23.41
CA ASP A 168 -0.37 -6.39 22.57
C ASP A 168 -1.58 -5.43 22.73
N ALA A 169 -1.78 -4.90 23.93
CA ALA A 169 -2.87 -3.95 24.22
C ALA A 169 -2.72 -2.60 23.49
N ASN A 170 -1.49 -2.20 23.15
CA ASN A 170 -1.16 -0.92 22.51
C ASN A 170 -0.64 -1.11 21.07
N LYS A 171 -0.94 -2.26 20.46
CA LYS A 171 -0.56 -2.57 19.09
C LYS A 171 -1.06 -1.49 18.14
N ALA A 172 -0.22 -1.12 17.18
CA ALA A 172 -0.61 -0.16 16.17
C ALA A 172 -1.59 -0.78 15.16
N THR A 173 -2.51 0.04 14.67
CA THR A 173 -3.45 -0.30 13.60
C THR A 173 -3.32 0.70 12.47
N CYS A 174 -3.73 0.31 11.26
CA CYS A 174 -3.74 1.24 10.13
C CYS A 174 -4.66 2.41 10.47
N GLN A 175 -4.12 3.62 10.41
CA GLN A 175 -4.89 4.83 10.67
C GLN A 175 -5.69 5.24 9.43
N ALA A 176 -6.92 5.72 9.65
CA ALA A 176 -7.73 6.25 8.56
C ALA A 176 -6.96 7.35 7.78
N PRO A 177 -7.02 7.37 6.44
CA PRO A 177 -7.94 6.64 5.56
C PRO A 177 -7.46 5.25 5.09
N LEU A 178 -6.33 4.74 5.61
CA LEU A 178 -5.78 3.45 5.19
C LEU A 178 -6.59 2.27 5.74
N VAL A 179 -6.59 1.17 5.00
CA VAL A 179 -7.24 -0.08 5.40
C VAL A 179 -6.19 -1.16 5.67
N SER A 180 -6.46 -2.03 6.65
CA SER A 180 -5.59 -3.17 6.91
C SER A 180 -5.79 -4.24 5.84
N THR A 181 -4.69 -4.85 5.38
CA THR A 181 -4.73 -5.94 4.41
C THR A 181 -3.66 -6.98 4.69
N THR A 182 -4.01 -8.25 4.50
CA THR A 182 -3.08 -9.37 4.54
C THR A 182 -2.35 -9.57 3.21
N ASN A 183 -2.81 -8.93 2.13
CA ASN A 183 -2.23 -9.11 0.81
C ASN A 183 -1.01 -8.22 0.60
N SER A 184 0.17 -8.85 0.52
CA SER A 184 1.45 -8.15 0.38
C SER A 184 1.62 -7.38 -0.92
N ARG A 185 0.90 -7.74 -1.98
CA ARG A 185 0.95 -7.02 -3.27
C ARG A 185 0.22 -5.68 -3.23
N ASN A 186 -0.73 -5.53 -2.32
CA ASN A 186 -1.47 -4.29 -2.09
C ASN A 186 -0.84 -3.39 -1.03
N TRP A 187 0.22 -3.84 -0.36
CA TRP A 187 0.88 -3.03 0.65
C TRP A 187 1.49 -1.78 0.05
N ILE A 188 1.36 -0.69 0.78
CA ILE A 188 2.04 0.55 0.45
C ILE A 188 3.54 0.34 0.67
N LYS A 189 4.37 0.78 -0.27
CA LYS A 189 5.82 0.66 -0.17
C LYS A 189 6.30 1.32 1.13
N GLY A 190 6.98 0.54 1.97
CA GLY A 190 7.47 0.98 3.28
C GLY A 190 6.46 0.96 4.43
N ILE A 191 5.16 0.73 4.15
CA ILE A 191 4.10 0.58 5.14
C ILE A 191 3.41 -0.78 4.94
N SER A 192 4.04 -1.82 5.46
CA SER A 192 3.48 -3.18 5.40
C SER A 192 2.20 -3.28 6.21
N THR A 193 1.29 -4.17 5.79
CA THR A 193 -0.04 -4.46 6.40
C THR A 193 -1.12 -3.40 6.19
N CYS A 194 -0.80 -2.26 5.57
CA CYS A 194 -1.77 -1.24 5.20
C CYS A 194 -1.82 -1.02 3.69
N ALA A 195 -3.02 -0.74 3.18
CA ALA A 195 -3.29 -0.45 1.77
C ALA A 195 -4.18 0.77 1.61
N PHE A 196 -4.20 1.30 0.39
CA PHE A 196 -5.15 2.33 0.02
C PHE A 196 -6.58 1.77 0.01
N PRO A 197 -7.57 2.54 0.51
CA PRO A 197 -8.96 2.14 0.46
C PRO A 197 -9.43 2.01 -0.99
N CYS A 198 -10.45 1.19 -1.22
CA CYS A 198 -11.01 1.00 -2.56
C CYS A 198 -11.50 2.31 -3.18
N ARG A 199 -12.25 3.11 -2.41
CA ARG A 199 -12.68 4.44 -2.84
C ARG A 199 -11.59 5.43 -2.53
N SER A 200 -11.15 6.17 -3.54
CA SER A 200 -10.18 7.23 -3.35
C SER A 200 -10.76 8.28 -2.39
N PRO A 201 -10.03 8.61 -1.30
CA PRO A 201 -10.49 9.55 -0.28
C PRO A 201 -10.49 11.01 -0.79
N VAL A 202 -9.89 11.26 -1.96
CA VAL A 202 -9.85 12.59 -2.59
C VAL A 202 -11.23 13.01 -3.10
N TYR A 203 -12.09 12.05 -3.43
CA TYR A 203 -13.42 12.32 -3.96
C TYR A 203 -14.50 12.10 -2.90
N LEU A 204 -15.42 13.06 -2.81
CA LEU A 204 -16.65 12.91 -2.03
C LEU A 204 -17.57 11.84 -2.65
N PRO A 205 -18.43 11.20 -1.83
CA PRO A 205 -19.37 10.18 -2.30
C PRO A 205 -20.29 10.67 -3.43
N GLU A 206 -20.64 11.95 -3.45
CA GLU A 206 -21.47 12.59 -4.48
C GLU A 206 -20.81 12.59 -5.86
N HIS A 207 -19.49 12.70 -5.94
CA HIS A 207 -18.78 12.64 -7.22
C HIS A 207 -18.84 11.24 -7.83
N TYR A 208 -18.84 10.18 -7.00
CA TYR A 208 -18.99 8.81 -7.47
C TYR A 208 -20.41 8.54 -7.98
N THR A 209 -21.45 9.04 -7.30
CA THR A 209 -22.84 8.87 -7.76
C THR A 209 -23.09 9.63 -9.05
N LEU A 210 -22.56 10.85 -9.17
CA LEU A 210 -22.62 11.64 -10.41
C LEU A 210 -21.90 10.93 -11.56
N ALA A 211 -20.65 10.51 -11.38
CA ALA A 211 -19.88 9.82 -12.41
C ALA A 211 -20.57 8.53 -12.88
N ARG A 212 -21.16 7.77 -11.95
CA ARG A 212 -21.92 6.55 -12.24
C ARG A 212 -23.20 6.84 -13.04
N SER A 213 -23.95 7.88 -12.66
CA SER A 213 -25.13 8.34 -13.39
C SER A 213 -24.81 8.79 -14.82
N LEU A 214 -23.75 9.59 -14.99
CA LEU A 214 -23.29 10.03 -16.31
C LEU A 214 -22.86 8.86 -17.19
N THR A 215 -22.08 7.93 -16.63
CA THR A 215 -21.63 6.72 -17.35
C THR A 215 -22.81 5.84 -17.76
N PHE A 216 -23.80 5.68 -16.87
CA PHE A 216 -25.02 4.94 -17.15
C PHE A 216 -25.82 5.55 -18.29
N GLY A 217 -26.07 6.87 -18.24
CA GLY A 217 -26.78 7.58 -19.31
C GLY A 217 -26.07 7.48 -20.66
N ALA A 218 -24.75 7.70 -20.67
CA ALA A 218 -23.93 7.59 -21.88
C ALA A 218 -23.93 6.17 -22.45
N ALA A 219 -23.84 5.13 -21.60
CA ALA A 219 -23.86 3.74 -22.03
C ALA A 219 -25.21 3.34 -22.64
N ILE A 220 -26.34 3.76 -22.05
CA ILE A 220 -27.68 3.49 -22.61
C ILE A 220 -27.86 4.19 -23.95
N ALA A 221 -27.53 5.49 -24.04
CA ALA A 221 -27.61 6.23 -25.29
C ALA A 221 -26.73 5.58 -26.37
N GLY A 222 -25.51 5.18 -26.01
CA GLY A 222 -24.60 4.45 -26.87
C GLY A 222 -25.19 3.12 -27.36
N ILE A 223 -25.81 2.33 -26.48
CA ILE A 223 -26.46 1.07 -26.87
C ILE A 223 -27.59 1.32 -27.86
N LEU A 224 -28.48 2.27 -27.58
CA LEU A 224 -29.61 2.58 -28.46
C LEU A 224 -29.16 3.02 -29.86
N VAL A 225 -28.17 3.93 -29.93
CA VAL A 225 -27.62 4.40 -31.21
C VAL A 225 -26.95 3.26 -31.97
N ASN A 226 -26.10 2.46 -31.30
CA ASN A 226 -25.41 1.35 -31.96
C ASN A 226 -26.39 0.26 -32.42
N LEU A 227 -27.43 -0.06 -31.65
CA LEU A 227 -28.49 -0.99 -32.06
C LEU A 227 -29.25 -0.47 -33.28
N PHE A 228 -29.62 0.81 -33.31
CA PHE A 228 -30.29 1.43 -34.45
C PHE A 228 -29.44 1.39 -35.72
N VAL A 229 -28.14 1.71 -35.60
CA VAL A 229 -27.21 1.66 -36.74
C VAL A 229 -27.01 0.22 -37.22
N LEU A 230 -26.81 -0.73 -36.32
CA LEU A 230 -26.69 -2.16 -36.69
C LEU A 230 -27.95 -2.65 -37.39
N PHE A 231 -29.14 -2.32 -36.89
CA PHE A 231 -30.41 -2.65 -37.52
C PHE A 231 -30.53 -2.04 -38.92
N THR A 232 -30.21 -0.76 -39.06
CA THR A 232 -30.20 -0.06 -40.35
C THR A 232 -29.24 -0.72 -41.34
N LEU A 233 -28.01 -1.03 -40.93
CA LEU A 233 -27.03 -1.73 -41.78
C LEU A 233 -27.47 -3.14 -42.16
N ARG A 234 -28.25 -3.83 -41.33
CA ARG A 234 -28.86 -5.12 -41.66
C ARG A 234 -29.93 -4.95 -42.74
N LEU A 235 -30.83 -3.96 -42.60
CA LEU A 235 -31.85 -3.65 -43.60
C LEU A 235 -31.25 -3.23 -44.95
N LEU A 236 -30.16 -2.45 -44.95
CA LEU A 236 -29.47 -2.09 -46.20
C LEU A 236 -28.75 -3.28 -46.86
N ARG A 237 -28.41 -4.31 -46.08
CA ARG A 237 -27.73 -5.53 -46.58
C ARG A 237 -28.73 -6.59 -47.06
N THR A 238 -29.96 -6.61 -46.55
CA THR A 238 -31.00 -7.47 -47.08
C THR A 238 -31.34 -7.04 -48.51
N PRO A 239 -31.21 -7.91 -49.52
CA PRO A 239 -31.68 -7.58 -50.87
C PRO A 239 -33.19 -7.36 -50.79
N SER A 240 -33.65 -6.15 -51.10
CA SER A 240 -35.07 -5.88 -51.22
C SER A 240 -35.63 -6.77 -52.33
N ILE A 241 -36.34 -7.83 -51.96
CA ILE A 241 -37.34 -8.48 -52.83
C ILE A 241 -38.51 -7.51 -52.95
N ALA A 242 -38.27 -6.38 -53.63
CA ALA A 242 -39.26 -5.37 -54.01
C ALA A 242 -38.59 -4.35 -54.94
N SER A 243 -38.03 -4.82 -56.06
CA SER A 243 -37.99 -4.02 -57.27
C SER A 243 -38.67 -4.85 -58.34
N ASN A 244 -39.95 -4.55 -58.60
CA ASN A 244 -40.58 -4.93 -59.84
C ASN A 244 -39.60 -4.62 -60.97
N SER A 245 -39.18 -5.66 -61.66
CA SER A 245 -38.47 -5.56 -62.92
C SER A 245 -39.38 -4.86 -63.93
N THR A 246 -39.30 -3.53 -64.00
CA THR A 246 -39.67 -2.79 -65.20
C THR A 246 -38.40 -2.63 -66.02
N SER A 247 -38.14 -3.66 -66.84
CA SER A 247 -37.30 -3.53 -68.02
C SER A 247 -37.86 -2.41 -68.90
N TYR A 248 -37.25 -1.24 -68.84
CA TYR A 248 -37.47 -0.21 -69.86
C TYR A 248 -36.70 -0.62 -71.11
N THR A 249 -37.39 -1.32 -72.01
CA THR A 249 -36.96 -1.50 -73.39
C THR A 249 -37.19 -0.17 -74.11
N ILE A 250 -36.12 0.56 -74.44
CA ILE A 250 -36.20 1.70 -75.35
C ILE A 250 -36.42 1.14 -76.76
N PRO A 251 -37.49 1.50 -77.48
CA PRO A 251 -37.67 1.07 -78.86
C PRO A 251 -36.71 1.87 -79.76
N ILE A 252 -35.79 1.18 -80.42
CA ILE A 252 -34.99 1.77 -81.49
C ILE A 252 -35.88 1.82 -82.74
N ASN A 253 -36.24 3.03 -83.14
CA ASN A 253 -36.98 3.31 -84.36
C ASN A 253 -36.10 2.96 -85.57
N GLN A 254 -36.60 2.07 -86.43
CA GLN A 254 -35.93 1.62 -87.63
C GLN A 254 -36.10 2.70 -88.72
N LYS A 255 -35.01 3.34 -89.13
CA LYS A 255 -34.94 4.00 -90.43
C LYS A 255 -33.70 3.53 -91.16
N SER A 256 -33.96 2.84 -92.27
CA SER A 256 -32.97 2.43 -93.24
C SER A 256 -32.24 3.65 -93.79
N ILE A 257 -30.96 3.48 -94.13
CA ILE A 257 -30.38 3.86 -95.41
C ILE A 257 -29.06 3.07 -95.52
N THR A 258 -28.95 2.46 -96.69
CA THR A 258 -27.92 1.60 -97.26
C THR A 258 -26.54 2.26 -97.29
N ASP A 259 -25.49 1.54 -96.90
CA ASP A 259 -24.47 1.02 -97.82
C ASP A 259 -23.35 0.27 -97.07
N ASN A 260 -22.90 -0.82 -97.70
CA ASN A 260 -21.96 -1.85 -97.24
C ASN A 260 -20.61 -1.63 -97.97
N PRO A 261 -19.58 -2.47 -97.78
CA PRO A 261 -18.72 -2.76 -96.62
C PRO A 261 -17.25 -2.31 -96.95
N GLU A 262 -16.23 -2.33 -96.11
CA GLU A 262 -15.46 -3.47 -95.59
C GLU A 262 -14.31 -2.85 -94.75
N ASP A 263 -14.09 -3.29 -93.52
CA ASP A 263 -12.81 -3.86 -93.06
C ASP A 263 -12.82 -4.13 -91.54
N SER A 264 -12.12 -5.21 -91.16
CA SER A 264 -11.46 -5.54 -89.89
C SER A 264 -12.03 -5.11 -88.52
N GLY A 265 -12.13 -6.06 -87.58
CA GLY A 265 -12.07 -5.73 -86.14
C GLY A 265 -12.70 -6.73 -85.15
N THR A 266 -11.84 -7.44 -84.43
CA THR A 266 -11.92 -7.91 -83.02
C THR A 266 -13.26 -7.91 -82.25
N PRO A 267 -13.59 -8.96 -81.47
CA PRO A 267 -14.72 -8.92 -80.55
C PRO A 267 -14.41 -8.03 -79.33
N ALA A 268 -15.24 -7.00 -79.11
CA ALA A 268 -15.19 -6.14 -77.94
C ALA A 268 -15.58 -6.93 -76.68
N ILE A 269 -14.64 -7.09 -75.75
CA ILE A 269 -14.87 -7.61 -74.40
C ILE A 269 -15.62 -6.54 -73.60
N ALA A 270 -16.84 -6.86 -73.17
CA ALA A 270 -17.59 -6.03 -72.22
C ALA A 270 -16.88 -6.05 -70.85
N VAL A 271 -16.18 -4.97 -70.51
CA VAL A 271 -15.61 -4.73 -69.17
C VAL A 271 -16.74 -4.27 -68.25
N LEU A 272 -17.30 -5.19 -67.47
CA LEU A 272 -18.11 -4.86 -66.30
C LEU A 272 -17.15 -4.44 -65.17
N THR A 273 -17.18 -3.17 -64.76
CA THR A 273 -16.42 -2.66 -63.61
C THR A 273 -16.90 -3.32 -62.30
N PRO A 274 -16.12 -4.22 -61.65
CA PRO A 274 -16.54 -4.94 -60.44
C PRO A 274 -16.31 -4.14 -59.15
N GLY A 275 -15.63 -2.99 -59.24
CA GLY A 275 -15.03 -2.31 -58.09
C GLY A 275 -16.00 -1.60 -57.15
N MET A 276 -17.16 -1.14 -57.61
CA MET A 276 -18.07 -0.32 -56.78
C MET A 276 -18.89 -1.17 -55.78
N SER A 277 -19.40 -2.32 -56.22
CA SER A 277 -20.19 -3.23 -55.37
C SER A 277 -19.33 -3.95 -54.33
N GLN A 278 -18.09 -4.30 -54.67
CA GLN A 278 -17.15 -4.94 -53.76
C GLN A 278 -16.65 -3.96 -52.68
N LYS A 279 -16.34 -2.70 -53.05
CA LYS A 279 -15.94 -1.64 -52.12
C LYS A 279 -17.07 -1.21 -51.17
N ARG A 280 -18.31 -1.20 -51.65
CA ARG A 280 -19.50 -0.90 -50.82
C ARG A 280 -19.77 -2.05 -49.82
N ARG A 281 -19.62 -3.31 -50.24
CA ARG A 281 -19.81 -4.50 -49.38
C ARG A 281 -18.76 -4.62 -48.26
N SER A 282 -17.50 -4.29 -48.53
CA SER A 282 -16.43 -4.27 -47.50
C SER A 282 -16.62 -3.15 -46.47
N ALA A 283 -17.04 -1.95 -46.92
CA ALA A 283 -17.32 -0.82 -46.04
C ALA A 283 -18.47 -1.11 -45.06
N HIS A 284 -19.59 -1.69 -45.53
CA HIS A 284 -20.70 -2.07 -44.65
C HIS A 284 -20.31 -3.15 -43.63
N THR A 285 -19.43 -4.08 -44.02
CA THR A 285 -18.92 -5.12 -43.10
C THR A 285 -18.02 -4.52 -42.03
N ALA A 286 -17.08 -3.64 -42.40
CA ALA A 286 -16.24 -2.93 -41.44
C ALA A 286 -17.09 -2.11 -40.45
N LEU A 287 -18.08 -1.36 -40.95
CA LEU A 287 -18.97 -0.56 -40.11
C LEU A 287 -19.82 -1.42 -39.16
N THR A 288 -20.27 -2.60 -39.61
CA THR A 288 -20.98 -3.57 -38.75
C THR A 288 -20.10 -4.03 -37.58
N VAL A 289 -18.83 -4.35 -37.85
CA VAL A 289 -17.87 -4.78 -36.80
C VAL A 289 -17.61 -3.64 -35.81
N ILE A 290 -17.38 -2.42 -36.30
CA ILE A 290 -17.13 -1.24 -35.46
C ILE A 290 -18.28 -1.02 -34.47
N HIS A 291 -19.53 -0.94 -34.95
CA HIS A 291 -20.67 -0.70 -34.07
C HIS A 291 -20.96 -1.87 -33.12
N PHE A 292 -20.66 -3.11 -33.54
CA PHE A 292 -20.75 -4.26 -32.65
C PHE A 292 -19.71 -4.20 -31.52
N SER A 293 -18.47 -3.80 -31.82
CA SER A 293 -17.43 -3.58 -30.80
C SER A 293 -17.81 -2.48 -29.82
N PHE A 294 -18.38 -1.37 -30.30
CA PHE A 294 -18.91 -0.30 -29.43
C PHE A 294 -20.06 -0.79 -28.55
N LEU A 295 -20.97 -1.61 -29.10
CA LEU A 295 -22.06 -2.22 -28.34
C LEU A 295 -21.53 -3.05 -27.16
N VAL A 296 -20.54 -3.93 -27.41
CA VAL A 296 -19.88 -4.72 -26.37
C VAL A 296 -19.23 -3.82 -25.31
N GLY A 297 -18.54 -2.75 -25.74
CA GLY A 297 -17.95 -1.76 -24.82
C GLY A 297 -19.00 -1.08 -23.93
N CYS A 298 -20.13 -0.67 -24.48
CA CYS A 298 -21.21 -0.05 -23.71
C CYS A 298 -21.83 -1.02 -22.69
N PHE A 299 -21.97 -2.31 -23.03
CA PHE A 299 -22.38 -3.33 -22.05
C PHE A 299 -21.36 -3.46 -20.91
N GLY A 300 -20.06 -3.42 -21.22
CA GLY A 300 -18.99 -3.40 -20.20
C GLY A 300 -19.09 -2.21 -19.25
N LEU A 301 -19.48 -1.03 -19.75
CA LEU A 301 -19.69 0.17 -18.93
C LEU A 301 -20.98 0.11 -18.08
N LEU A 302 -21.96 -0.71 -18.46
CA LEU A 302 -23.15 -0.94 -17.64
C LEU A 302 -22.90 -1.88 -16.46
N LEU A 303 -21.96 -2.83 -16.59
CA LEU A 303 -21.68 -3.82 -15.55
C LEU A 303 -21.49 -3.23 -14.15
N PRO A 304 -20.65 -2.19 -13.95
CA PRO A 304 -20.46 -1.60 -12.64
C PRO A 304 -21.73 -1.03 -12.03
N ASN A 305 -22.75 -0.68 -12.82
CA ASN A 305 -24.01 -0.09 -12.36
C ASN A 305 -24.92 -1.08 -11.64
N LEU A 306 -24.77 -2.37 -11.88
CA LEU A 306 -25.53 -3.41 -11.20
C LEU A 306 -25.21 -3.41 -9.69
N PRO A 307 -26.21 -3.68 -8.82
CA PRO A 307 -26.02 -3.69 -7.37
C PRO A 307 -24.97 -4.74 -6.99
N GLY A 308 -23.96 -4.34 -6.20
CA GLY A 308 -22.86 -5.20 -5.75
C GLY A 308 -21.78 -5.53 -6.79
N VAL A 309 -22.04 -5.33 -8.09
CA VAL A 309 -21.07 -5.64 -9.15
C VAL A 309 -19.97 -4.58 -9.23
N GLY A 310 -20.30 -3.30 -9.14
CA GLY A 310 -19.30 -2.22 -9.21
C GLY A 310 -18.21 -2.34 -8.14
N ASP A 311 -18.61 -2.55 -6.88
CA ASP A 311 -17.65 -2.70 -5.78
C ASP A 311 -16.87 -4.03 -5.90
N SER A 312 -17.46 -5.12 -6.40
CA SER A 312 -16.72 -6.38 -6.59
C SER A 312 -15.70 -6.34 -7.74
N ILE A 313 -15.91 -5.49 -8.75
CA ILE A 313 -14.94 -5.26 -9.84
C ILE A 313 -13.74 -4.45 -9.36
N ALA A 314 -13.97 -3.37 -8.61
CA ALA A 314 -12.92 -2.42 -8.23
C ALA A 314 -12.27 -2.72 -6.87
N CYS A 315 -13.06 -3.26 -5.93
CA CYS A 315 -12.65 -3.50 -4.55
C CYS A 315 -12.26 -4.96 -4.31
N ARG A 316 -11.42 -5.15 -3.29
CA ARG A 316 -11.20 -6.43 -2.63
C ARG A 316 -12.13 -6.60 -1.43
N ALA A 317 -12.24 -7.84 -0.96
CA ALA A 317 -13.05 -8.19 0.22
C ALA A 317 -12.56 -7.53 1.51
N ASP A 318 -11.27 -7.17 1.59
CA ASP A 318 -10.67 -6.42 2.71
C ASP A 318 -10.90 -4.90 2.62
N GLY A 319 -11.61 -4.43 1.60
CA GLY A 319 -11.88 -3.00 1.38
C GLY A 319 -10.74 -2.24 0.70
N SER A 320 -9.65 -2.91 0.31
CA SER A 320 -8.55 -2.31 -0.46
C SER A 320 -8.86 -2.23 -1.95
N VAL A 321 -8.21 -1.31 -2.66
CA VAL A 321 -8.30 -1.19 -4.12
C VAL A 321 -7.57 -2.35 -4.81
N ARG A 322 -8.08 -2.83 -5.95
CA ARG A 322 -7.36 -3.80 -6.80
C ARG A 322 -6.25 -3.11 -7.60
N ILE A 323 -5.03 -3.65 -7.56
CA ILE A 323 -3.86 -3.11 -8.26
C ILE A 323 -3.12 -4.26 -8.93
N GLY A 324 -2.71 -4.10 -10.20
CA GLY A 324 -1.83 -5.07 -10.89
C GLY A 324 -2.51 -6.40 -11.27
N GLU A 325 -3.77 -6.36 -11.69
CA GLU A 325 -4.51 -7.55 -12.14
C GLU A 325 -4.08 -8.01 -13.56
N PRO A 326 -4.08 -9.32 -13.87
CA PRO A 326 -4.39 -10.44 -12.97
C PRO A 326 -3.25 -10.74 -12.00
N GLN A 327 -3.57 -11.07 -10.76
CA GLN A 327 -2.60 -11.64 -9.84
C GLN A 327 -2.23 -13.05 -10.30
N ALA A 328 -1.11 -13.22 -11.00
CA ALA A 328 -0.53 -14.55 -11.21
C ALA A 328 -0.24 -15.15 -9.83
N GLN A 329 -0.81 -16.33 -9.54
CA GLN A 329 -0.65 -17.03 -8.27
C GLN A 329 0.76 -17.56 -8.11
#